data_AF-A0A7X8C341-F1
#
_entry.id   AF-A0A7X8C341-F1
#
_cell.length_a   1.000
_cell.length_b   1.000
_cell.length_c   1.000
_cell.angle_alpha   90.00
_cell.angle_beta   90.00
_cell.angle_gamma   90.00
#
_symmetry.space_group_name_H-M   'P 1'
#
loop_
_entity.id
_entity.type
_entity.pdbx_description
1 polymer ?
#
loop_
_entity_poly.entity_id
_entity_poly.type
_entity_poly.pdbx_seq_one_letter_code
_entity_poly.pdbx_strand_id
1 'polypeptide(L)'
;MAQYNRNKSKKTIKGKYQKQFNFFFTVVCLLLIGVACFSLMNNIGKKQATLEQLTQVQAKHNQAVEKNRQAQQEYNQVQDSEYLEQVARRDYYYSKEGEIIFDLGETETVSEETTILPE
;
A
#
# COMPACT_ATOMS: atom_id res chain seq x y z
N MET A 1 87.31 1.62 -54.01
CA MET A 1 87.06 2.07 -52.63
C MET A 1 85.59 1.80 -52.30
N ALA A 2 85.26 0.57 -51.87
CA ALA A 2 83.89 0.20 -51.52
C ALA A 2 83.64 0.54 -50.04
N GLN A 3 82.84 1.58 -49.78
CA GLN A 3 82.42 1.94 -48.43
C GLN A 3 81.35 0.94 -47.96
N TYR A 4 81.77 -0.02 -47.13
CA TYR A 4 80.90 -0.95 -46.44
C TYR A 4 80.13 -0.23 -45.34
N ASN A 5 78.88 0.14 -45.62
CA ASN A 5 78.02 0.78 -44.63
C ASN A 5 77.36 -0.27 -43.73
N ARG A 6 77.96 -0.50 -42.55
CA ARG A 6 77.47 -1.43 -41.53
C ARG A 6 76.43 -0.75 -40.63
N ASN A 7 75.22 -0.55 -41.13
CA ASN A 7 74.11 -0.12 -40.27
C ASN A 7 73.54 -1.33 -39.51
N LYS A 8 74.06 -1.56 -38.29
CA LYS A 8 73.47 -2.49 -37.32
C LYS A 8 72.16 -1.89 -36.81
N SER A 9 71.05 -2.43 -37.30
CA SER A 9 69.70 -2.24 -36.73
C SER A 9 69.73 -2.53 -35.22
N LYS A 10 69.63 -1.47 -34.41
CA LYS A 10 69.38 -1.58 -32.97
C LYS A 10 67.93 -2.04 -32.81
N LYS A 11 67.71 -3.35 -32.70
CA LYS A 11 66.40 -3.89 -32.28
C LYS A 11 66.11 -3.39 -30.86
N THR A 12 65.22 -2.43 -30.76
CA THR A 12 64.73 -1.89 -29.49
C THR A 12 63.95 -2.98 -28.75
N ILE A 13 64.50 -3.49 -27.64
CA ILE A 13 63.87 -4.51 -26.77
C ILE A 13 62.61 -3.96 -26.07
N LYS A 14 62.29 -2.67 -26.24
CA LYS A 14 61.16 -1.97 -25.61
C LYS A 14 59.76 -2.38 -26.11
N GLY A 15 59.65 -3.14 -27.22
CA GLY A 15 58.35 -3.45 -27.85
C GLY A 15 57.60 -4.68 -27.30
N LYS A 16 58.19 -5.51 -26.44
CA LYS A 16 57.52 -6.72 -25.89
C LYS A 16 56.74 -6.42 -24.62
N TYR A 17 57.29 -5.61 -23.72
CA TYR A 17 56.64 -5.28 -22.44
C TYR A 17 55.42 -4.35 -22.60
N GLN A 18 55.42 -3.46 -23.60
CA GLN A 18 54.26 -2.60 -23.87
C GLN A 18 53.04 -3.37 -24.41
N LYS A 19 53.26 -4.40 -25.23
CA LYS A 19 52.15 -5.23 -25.77
C LYS A 19 51.52 -6.12 -24.70
N GLN A 20 52.33 -6.64 -23.78
CA GLN A 20 51.83 -7.46 -22.66
C GLN A 20 51.04 -6.63 -21.64
N PHE A 21 51.49 -5.40 -21.37
CA PHE A 21 50.77 -4.48 -20.48
C PHE A 21 49.42 -4.06 -21.08
N ASN A 22 49.37 -3.77 -22.39
CA ASN A 22 48.10 -3.47 -23.07
C ASN A 22 47.11 -4.63 -23.02
N PHE A 23 47.59 -5.87 -23.16
CA PHE A 23 46.73 -7.05 -23.06
C PHE A 23 46.15 -7.24 -21.66
N PHE A 24 46.99 -7.09 -20.64
CA PHE A 24 46.55 -7.17 -19.23
C PHE A 24 45.51 -6.09 -18.92
N PHE A 25 45.75 -4.86 -19.39
CA PHE A 25 44.82 -3.74 -19.21
C PHE A 25 43.47 -3.98 -19.93
N THR A 26 43.48 -4.53 -21.14
CA THR A 26 42.23 -4.85 -21.85
C THR A 26 41.42 -5.93 -21.15
N VAL A 27 42.08 -6.97 -20.61
CA VAL A 27 41.41 -8.02 -19.84
C VAL A 27 40.78 -7.47 -18.55
N VAL A 28 41.51 -6.60 -17.83
CA VAL A 28 40.99 -5.94 -16.62
C VAL A 28 39.82 -5.03 -16.94
N CYS A 29 39.89 -4.22 -18.01
CA CYS A 29 38.76 -3.41 -18.46
C CYS A 29 37.54 -4.24 -18.83
N LEU A 30 37.71 -5.36 -19.54
CA LEU A 30 36.61 -6.26 -19.88
C LEU A 30 35.98 -6.88 -18.64
N LEU A 31 36.77 -7.25 -17.63
CA LEU A 31 36.27 -7.72 -16.34
C LEU A 31 35.43 -6.66 -15.63
N LEU A 32 35.92 -5.42 -15.56
CA LEU A 32 35.18 -4.32 -14.94
C LEU A 32 33.86 -4.03 -15.65
N ILE A 33 33.85 -4.04 -16.99
CA ILE A 33 32.63 -3.89 -17.79
C ILE A 33 31.67 -5.05 -17.53
N GLY A 34 32.18 -6.29 -17.46
CA GLY A 34 31.37 -7.46 -17.13
C GLY A 34 30.67 -7.36 -15.77
N VAL A 35 31.40 -6.95 -14.73
CA VAL A 35 30.83 -6.73 -13.39
C VAL A 35 29.80 -5.59 -13.40
N ALA A 36 30.07 -4.49 -14.10
CA ALA A 36 29.15 -3.37 -14.23
C ALA A 36 27.84 -3.78 -14.94
N CYS A 37 27.93 -4.54 -16.04
CA CYS A 37 26.77 -5.06 -16.76
C CYS A 37 25.95 -6.03 -15.90
N PHE A 38 26.60 -6.92 -15.15
CA PHE A 38 25.92 -7.85 -14.24
C PHE A 38 25.19 -7.12 -13.10
N SER A 39 25.82 -6.08 -12.55
CA SER A 39 25.19 -5.21 -11.54
C SER A 39 23.97 -4.48 -12.13
N LEU A 40 24.07 -3.93 -13.33
CA LEU A 40 22.95 -3.25 -13.99
C LEU A 40 21.75 -4.17 -14.21
N MET A 41 21.98 -5.40 -14.67
CA MET A 41 20.94 -6.39 -14.89
C MET A 41 20.20 -6.73 -13.59
N ASN A 42 20.94 -6.93 -12.50
CA ASN A 42 20.36 -7.18 -11.17
C ASN A 42 19.56 -5.99 -10.63
N ASN A 43 19.98 -4.76 -10.95
CA ASN A 43 19.25 -3.56 -10.53
C ASN A 43 17.94 -3.37 -11.32
N ILE A 44 17.89 -3.76 -12.60
CA ILE A 44 16.66 -3.67 -13.41
C ILE A 44 15.56 -4.60 -12.87
N GLY A 45 15.91 -5.85 -12.53
CA GLY A 45 14.94 -6.79 -11.94
C GLY A 45 14.39 -6.32 -10.59
N LYS A 46 15.24 -5.71 -9.76
CA LYS A 46 14.82 -5.13 -8.46
C LYS A 46 13.85 -3.96 -8.62
N LYS A 47 14.03 -3.11 -9.63
CA LYS A 47 13.15 -1.96 -9.87
C LYS A 47 11.71 -2.36 -10.20
N GLN A 48 11.51 -3.42 -10.97
CA GLN A 48 10.16 -3.92 -11.28
C GLN A 48 9.48 -4.48 -10.03
N ALA A 49 10.18 -5.30 -9.24
CA ALA A 49 9.66 -5.81 -7.97
C ALA A 49 9.32 -4.68 -6.98
N THR A 50 10.15 -3.63 -6.91
CA THR A 50 9.87 -2.46 -6.05
C THR A 50 8.64 -1.68 -6.51
N LEU A 51 8.40 -1.54 -7.82
CA LEU A 51 7.22 -0.86 -8.34
C LEU A 51 5.92 -1.64 -8.05
N GLU A 52 5.94 -2.96 -8.20
CA GLU A 52 4.82 -3.82 -7.85
C GLU A 52 4.52 -3.77 -6.35
N GLN A 53 5.56 -3.81 -5.51
CA GLN A 53 5.44 -3.67 -4.07
C GLN A 53 4.87 -2.30 -3.68
N LEU A 54 5.35 -1.21 -4.29
CA LEU A 54 4.80 0.13 -4.08
C LEU A 54 3.33 0.20 -4.44
N THR A 55 2.94 -0.35 -5.58
CA THR A 55 1.54 -0.34 -6.03
C THR A 55 0.66 -1.13 -5.07
N GLN A 56 1.11 -2.31 -4.62
CA GLN A 56 0.36 -3.11 -3.63
C GLN A 56 0.25 -2.41 -2.26
N VAL A 57 1.34 -1.80 -1.79
CA VAL A 57 1.35 -1.06 -0.53
C VAL A 57 0.42 0.15 -0.62
N GLN A 58 0.44 0.89 -1.73
CA GLN A 58 -0.45 2.03 -1.96
C GLN A 58 -1.92 1.59 -1.99
N ALA A 59 -2.23 0.48 -2.66
CA ALA A 59 -3.58 -0.07 -2.70
C ALA A 59 -4.07 -0.47 -1.28
N LYS A 60 -3.23 -1.17 -0.52
CA LYS A 60 -3.54 -1.55 0.88
C LYS A 60 -3.71 -0.33 1.77
N HIS A 61 -2.87 0.69 1.60
CA HIS A 61 -2.96 1.95 2.34
C HIS A 61 -4.29 2.66 2.04
N ASN A 62 -4.64 2.82 0.76
CA ASN A 62 -5.89 3.45 0.36
C ASN A 62 -7.10 2.67 0.89
N GLN A 63 -7.06 1.33 0.86
CA GLN A 63 -8.11 0.50 1.43
C GLN A 63 -8.23 0.67 2.95
N ALA A 64 -7.11 0.77 3.67
CA ALA A 64 -7.10 0.98 5.12
C ALA A 64 -7.64 2.36 5.50
N VAL A 65 -7.27 3.41 4.76
CA VAL A 65 -7.79 4.77 4.94
C VAL A 65 -9.30 4.80 4.73
N GLU A 66 -9.80 4.17 3.67
CA GLU A 66 -11.24 4.16 3.39
C GLU A 66 -12.03 3.40 4.45
N LYS A 67 -11.52 2.25 4.91
CA LYS A 67 -12.13 1.51 6.04
C LYS A 67 -12.14 2.34 7.32
N ASN A 68 -11.06 3.06 7.61
CA ASN A 68 -10.99 3.93 8.78
C ASN A 68 -12.00 5.08 8.68
N ARG A 69 -12.13 5.70 7.50
CA ARG A 69 -13.12 6.74 7.23
C ARG A 69 -14.54 6.25 7.45
N GLN A 70 -14.88 5.06 6.94
CA GLN A 70 -16.19 4.44 7.13
C GLN A 70 -16.47 4.14 8.62
N ALA A 71 -15.52 3.51 9.31
CA ALA A 71 -15.65 3.23 10.74
C ALA A 71 -15.80 4.51 11.58
N GLN A 72 -15.11 5.60 11.21
CA GLN A 72 -15.25 6.88 11.89
C GLN A 72 -16.63 7.51 11.64
N GLN A 73 -17.19 7.37 10.44
CA GLN A 73 -18.54 7.84 10.14
C GLN A 73 -19.59 7.06 10.94
N GLU A 74 -19.48 5.74 10.99
CA GLU A 74 -20.35 4.88 11.80
C GLU A 74 -20.22 5.22 13.29
N TYR A 75 -19.00 5.39 13.80
CA TYR A 75 -18.77 5.79 15.18
C TYR A 75 -19.43 7.13 15.52
N ASN A 76 -19.29 8.13 14.64
CA ASN A 76 -19.90 9.43 14.84
C ASN A 76 -21.44 9.36 14.81
N GLN A 77 -22.02 8.50 13.96
CA GLN A 77 -23.47 8.26 13.93
C GLN A 77 -23.96 7.56 15.21
N VAL A 78 -23.19 6.60 15.74
CA VAL A 78 -23.52 5.90 16.99
C VAL A 78 -23.34 6.80 18.21
N GLN A 79 -22.39 7.73 18.17
CA GLN A 79 -22.17 8.72 19.22
C GLN A 79 -23.21 9.85 19.21
N ASP A 80 -24.04 9.94 18.18
CA ASP A 80 -25.11 10.94 18.15
C ASP A 80 -26.05 10.68 19.33
N SER A 81 -26.07 11.62 20.28
CA SER A 81 -26.79 11.50 21.56
C SER A 81 -28.26 11.12 21.34
N GLU A 82 -28.82 11.57 20.22
CA GLU A 82 -30.18 11.26 19.80
C GLU A 82 -30.41 9.75 19.60
N TYR A 83 -29.46 9.01 19.02
CA TYR A 83 -29.60 7.57 18.82
C TYR A 83 -29.63 6.82 20.16
N LEU A 84 -28.74 7.16 21.08
CA LEU A 84 -28.73 6.57 22.42
C LEU A 84 -30.01 6.89 23.19
N GLU A 85 -30.55 8.10 23.05
CA GLU A 85 -31.82 8.48 23.63
C GLU A 85 -33.01 7.71 23.02
N GLN A 86 -33.02 7.50 21.71
CA GLN A 86 -34.04 6.68 21.04
C GLN A 86 -34.01 5.23 21.52
N VAL A 87 -32.81 4.64 21.65
CA VAL A 87 -32.64 3.30 22.20
C VAL A 87 -33.10 3.23 23.65
N ALA A 88 -32.75 4.21 24.49
CA ALA A 88 -33.17 4.27 25.88
C ALA A 88 -34.71 4.38 26.02
N ARG A 89 -35.35 5.20 25.19
CA ARG A 89 -36.83 5.33 25.16
C ARG A 89 -37.50 4.02 24.74
N ARG A 90 -36.99 3.36 23.70
CA ARG A 90 -37.60 2.16 23.12
C ARG A 90 -37.40 0.91 23.98
N ASP A 91 -36.17 0.66 24.43
CA ASP A 91 -35.80 -0.63 25.02
C ASP A 91 -35.83 -0.60 26.56
N TYR A 92 -35.71 0.59 27.16
CA TYR A 92 -35.63 0.77 28.61
C TYR A 92 -36.72 1.68 29.19
N TYR A 93 -37.69 2.11 28.36
CA TYR A 93 -38.77 3.02 28.75
C TYR A 93 -38.27 4.29 29.45
N TYR A 94 -37.06 4.74 29.08
CA TYR A 94 -36.45 5.94 29.65
C TYR A 94 -37.16 7.20 29.13
N SER A 95 -37.43 8.11 30.05
CA SER A 95 -38.09 9.40 29.77
C SER A 95 -37.25 10.52 30.35
N LYS A 96 -37.18 11.66 29.65
CA LYS A 96 -36.42 12.83 30.10
C LYS A 96 -37.22 13.68 31.07
N GLU A 97 -36.51 14.46 31.88
CA GLU A 97 -37.13 15.42 32.80
C GLU A 97 -37.98 16.44 32.02
N GLY A 98 -39.27 16.53 32.35
CA GLY A 98 -40.25 17.39 31.67
C GLY A 98 -41.17 16.71 30.66
N GLU A 99 -41.03 15.40 30.43
CA GLU A 99 -41.91 14.63 29.53
C GLU A 99 -43.15 14.06 30.27
N ILE A 100 -44.30 14.03 29.58
CA ILE A 100 -45.56 13.52 30.12
C ILE A 100 -45.71 12.04 29.75
N ILE A 101 -45.77 11.17 30.76
CA ILE A 101 -46.04 9.74 30.57
C ILE A 101 -47.55 9.51 30.60
N PHE A 102 -48.08 8.94 29.53
CA PHE A 102 -49.47 8.49 29.46
C PHE A 102 -49.53 7.02 29.85
N ASP A 103 -50.05 6.74 31.05
CA ASP A 103 -50.42 5.38 31.44
C ASP A 103 -51.79 5.06 30.84
N LEU A 104 -51.77 4.32 29.74
CA LEU A 104 -52.95 3.70 29.17
C LEU A 104 -53.17 2.42 29.98
N GLY A 105 -53.77 2.55 31.17
CA GLY A 105 -54.05 1.42 32.05
C GLY A 105 -54.73 0.25 31.32
N GLU A 106 -54.75 -0.94 31.93
CA GLU A 106 -55.29 -2.15 31.30
C GLU A 106 -56.65 -1.89 30.65
N THR A 107 -56.66 -1.85 29.32
CA THR A 107 -57.90 -1.82 28.56
C THR A 107 -58.59 -3.14 28.80
N GLU A 108 -59.50 -3.16 29.77
CA GLU A 108 -60.60 -4.11 29.85
C GLU A 108 -61.19 -4.23 28.44
N THR A 109 -60.98 -5.38 27.82
CA THR A 109 -61.53 -5.72 26.51
C THR A 109 -63.05 -5.74 26.63
N VAL A 110 -63.70 -4.62 26.30
CA VAL A 110 -65.16 -4.56 26.22
C VAL A 110 -65.59 -5.40 25.02
N SER A 111 -66.01 -6.63 25.29
CA SER A 111 -66.70 -7.50 24.34
C SER A 111 -68.02 -6.85 23.94
N GLU A 112 -68.16 -6.53 22.65
CA GLU A 112 -69.39 -6.05 22.03
C GLU A 112 -70.48 -7.14 22.07
N GLU A 113 -71.37 -7.10 23.07
CA GLU A 113 -72.62 -7.87 23.06
C GLU A 113 -73.70 -7.05 22.35
N THR A 114 -73.88 -7.32 21.05
CA THR A 114 -74.99 -6.78 20.25
C THR A 114 -76.31 -7.39 20.74
N THR A 115 -77.06 -6.65 21.56
CA THR A 115 -78.47 -6.96 21.86
C THR A 115 -79.36 -6.27 20.82
N ILE A 116 -79.87 -7.04 19.88
CA ILE A 116 -80.91 -6.62 18.93
C ILE A 116 -82.27 -6.68 19.64
N LEU A 117 -82.95 -5.54 19.75
CA LEU A 117 -84.34 -5.44 20.22
C LEU A 117 -85.31 -5.83 19.08
N PRO A 118 -86.27 -6.75 19.28
CA PRO A 118 -87.39 -6.91 18.35
C PRO A 118 -88.53 -5.92 18.66
N GLU A 119 -89.23 -5.52 17.59
CA GLU A 119 -90.44 -4.66 17.58
C GLU A 119 -91.63 -5.27 18.33
#